data_AF-A0A289GAA9-F1
#
_entry.id   AF-A0A289GAA9-F1
#
_cell.length_a   1.000
_cell.length_b   1.000
_cell.length_c   1.000
_cell.angle_alpha   90.00
_cell.angle_beta   90.00
_cell.angle_gamma   90.00
#
_symmetry.space_group_name_H-M   'P 1'
#
loop_
_entity.id
_entity.type
_entity.pdbx_description
1 polymer ?
#
loop_
_entity_poly.entity_id
_entity_poly.type
_entity_poly.pdbx_seq_one_letter_code
_entity_poly.pdbx_strand_id
1 'polypeptide(L)'
;MFHAHVYFDLADQAKAQRVQQKIAQQRHDVQAMFGLVPRLVGPHLKPMFEVHLADNSHGFIEWLDEHREGLSVLIHPVSGDDRYDHSEGQVLWLGETLGVNLAVLR
;
A
#
# COMPACT_ATOMS: atom_id res chain seq x y z
N MET A 1 -6.29 -1.16 12.43
CA MET A 1 -6.50 -1.30 10.98
C MET A 1 -5.42 -0.51 10.28
N PHE A 2 -4.93 -1.06 9.17
CA PHE A 2 -3.90 -0.46 8.34
C PHE A 2 -4.28 -0.58 6.87
N HIS A 3 -3.87 0.41 6.07
CA HIS A 3 -3.87 0.30 4.62
C HIS A 3 -2.44 0.19 4.11
N ALA A 4 -2.22 -0.68 3.15
CA ALA A 4 -0.99 -0.78 2.39
C ALA A 4 -1.25 -0.40 0.93
N HIS A 5 -0.50 0.56 0.42
CA HIS A 5 -0.55 1.03 -0.96
C HIS A 5 0.70 0.59 -1.69
N VAL A 6 0.57 -0.36 -2.62
CA VAL A 6 1.68 -0.88 -3.41
C VAL A 6 1.77 -0.08 -4.71
N TYR A 7 2.83 0.71 -4.84
CA TYR A 7 3.04 1.61 -5.97
C TYR A 7 3.75 0.92 -7.13
N PHE A 8 3.40 1.32 -8.35
CA PHE A 8 4.06 0.85 -9.56
C PHE A 8 4.12 1.96 -10.61
N ASP A 9 5.09 1.88 -11.50
CA ASP A 9 5.10 2.68 -12.73
C ASP A 9 4.27 1.97 -13.81
N LEU A 10 3.72 2.70 -14.78
CA LEU A 10 2.85 2.10 -15.82
C LEU A 10 3.54 0.97 -16.61
N ALA A 11 4.86 1.07 -16.82
CA ALA A 11 5.66 0.01 -17.44
C ALA A 11 5.73 -1.27 -16.58
N ASP A 12 5.50 -1.16 -15.27
CA ASP A 12 5.57 -2.23 -14.28
C ASP A 12 4.17 -2.77 -13.90
N GLN A 13 3.11 -2.46 -14.65
CA GLN A 13 1.75 -2.91 -14.31
C GLN A 13 1.65 -4.44 -14.19
N ALA A 14 2.33 -5.20 -15.06
CA ALA A 14 2.37 -6.66 -14.97
C ALA A 14 3.05 -7.17 -13.69
N LYS A 15 4.04 -6.44 -13.16
CA LYS A 15 4.70 -6.73 -11.89
C LYS A 15 3.74 -6.50 -10.72
N ALA A 16 3.04 -5.37 -10.70
CA ALA A 16 2.01 -5.10 -9.70
C ALA A 16 0.89 -6.15 -9.70
N GLN A 17 0.46 -6.62 -10.89
CA GLN A 17 -0.52 -7.71 -10.99
C GLN A 17 -0.02 -9.01 -10.38
N ARG A 18 1.26 -9.38 -10.58
CA ARG A 18 1.83 -10.59 -9.94
C ARG A 18 1.86 -10.47 -8.43
N VAL A 19 2.27 -9.32 -7.88
CA VAL A 19 2.26 -9.09 -6.44
C VAL A 19 0.84 -9.19 -5.89
N GLN A 20 -0.13 -8.54 -6.54
CA GLN A 20 -1.55 -8.61 -6.16
C GLN A 20 -2.08 -10.05 -6.19
N GLN A 21 -1.80 -10.82 -7.24
CA GLN A 21 -2.20 -12.23 -7.34
C GLN A 21 -1.55 -13.09 -6.25
N LYS A 22 -0.26 -12.85 -5.96
CA LYS A 22 0.45 -13.57 -4.91
C LYS A 22 -0.13 -13.30 -3.53
N ILE A 23 -0.52 -12.05 -3.25
CA ILE A 23 -1.26 -11.69 -2.03
C ILE A 23 -2.57 -12.50 -1.95
N ALA A 24 -3.40 -12.48 -3.00
CA ALA A 24 -4.66 -13.22 -3.03
C ALA A 24 -4.50 -14.74 -2.83
N GLN A 25 -3.40 -15.31 -3.31
CA GLN A 25 -3.14 -16.75 -3.22
C GLN A 25 -2.58 -17.18 -1.86
N GLN A 26 -1.81 -16.33 -1.20
CA GLN A 26 -0.99 -16.73 -0.04
C GLN A 26 -1.40 -16.05 1.27
N ARG A 27 -2.18 -14.96 1.22
CA ARG A 27 -2.58 -14.19 2.40
C ARG A 27 -4.09 -14.28 2.62
N HIS A 28 -4.47 -14.88 3.74
CA HIS A 28 -5.87 -15.04 4.16
C HIS A 28 -6.29 -14.05 5.25
N ASP A 29 -5.34 -13.25 5.73
CA ASP A 29 -5.49 -12.21 6.75
C ASP A 29 -5.78 -10.81 6.17
N VAL A 30 -5.84 -10.71 4.83
CA VAL A 30 -6.28 -9.50 4.12
C VAL A 30 -7.79 -9.35 4.20
N GLN A 31 -8.26 -8.19 4.68
CA GLN A 31 -9.69 -7.90 4.81
C GLN A 31 -10.31 -7.49 3.47
N ALA A 32 -9.59 -6.67 2.69
CA ALA A 32 -9.99 -6.24 1.38
C ALA A 32 -8.76 -5.96 0.53
N MET A 33 -8.88 -6.17 -0.78
CA MET A 33 -7.86 -5.80 -1.75
C MET A 33 -8.54 -5.24 -2.98
N PHE A 34 -8.08 -4.07 -3.42
CA PHE A 34 -8.67 -3.33 -4.54
C PHE A 34 -7.85 -3.51 -5.80
N GLY A 35 -8.50 -3.34 -6.96
CA GLY A 35 -7.85 -3.42 -8.27
C GLY A 35 -6.74 -2.38 -8.45
N LEU A 36 -5.86 -2.63 -9.43
CA LEU A 36 -4.85 -1.65 -9.81
C LEU A 36 -5.51 -0.36 -10.31
N VAL A 37 -4.97 0.77 -9.88
CA VAL A 37 -5.34 2.11 -10.32
C VAL A 37 -4.18 2.68 -11.15
N PRO A 38 -4.19 2.55 -12.49
CA PRO A 38 -3.10 2.98 -13.38
C PRO A 38 -3.09 4.50 -13.61
N ARG A 39 -3.30 5.29 -12.55
CA ARG A 39 -3.34 6.77 -12.57
C ARG A 39 -3.16 7.32 -11.16
N LEU A 40 -2.93 8.62 -11.05
CA LEU A 40 -2.93 9.31 -9.76
C LEU A 40 -4.35 9.38 -9.18
N VAL A 41 -4.46 9.21 -7.87
CA VAL A 41 -5.72 9.29 -7.12
C VAL A 41 -5.43 9.73 -5.69
N GLY A 42 -6.24 10.65 -5.15
CA GLY A 42 -6.10 11.12 -3.77
C GLY A 42 -4.69 11.64 -3.47
N PRO A 43 -4.08 11.23 -2.33
CA PRO A 43 -2.76 11.71 -1.92
C PRO A 43 -1.59 11.02 -2.64
N HIS A 44 -1.86 10.03 -3.50
CA HIS A 44 -0.87 9.15 -4.07
C HIS A 44 -0.16 9.76 -5.29
N LEU A 45 1.18 9.73 -5.27
CA LEU A 45 2.04 10.34 -6.30
C LEU A 45 2.43 9.37 -7.43
N LYS A 46 2.00 8.11 -7.35
CA LYS A 46 2.16 7.08 -8.39
C LYS A 46 0.90 6.20 -8.50
N PRO A 47 0.70 5.50 -9.63
CA PRO A 47 -0.24 4.39 -9.71
C PRO A 47 -0.05 3.39 -8.56
N MET A 48 -1.15 2.87 -8.02
CA MET A 48 -1.09 1.92 -6.90
C MET A 48 -2.24 0.92 -6.93
N PHE A 49 -2.15 -0.09 -6.06
CA PHE A 49 -3.33 -0.79 -5.55
C PHE A 49 -3.29 -0.81 -4.02
N GLU A 50 -4.46 -0.99 -3.42
CA GLU A 50 -4.67 -0.85 -1.97
C GLU A 50 -5.06 -2.19 -1.34
N VAL A 51 -4.54 -2.45 -0.14
CA VAL A 51 -4.81 -3.63 0.68
C VAL A 51 -5.18 -3.20 2.09
N HIS A 52 -6.25 -3.76 2.65
CA HIS A 52 -6.73 -3.51 4.01
C HIS A 52 -6.38 -4.65 4.95
N LEU A 53 -5.89 -4.30 6.13
CA LEU A 53 -5.48 -5.22 7.19
C LEU A 53 -6.11 -4.82 8.52
N ALA A 54 -6.57 -5.79 9.30
CA ALA A 54 -7.06 -5.53 10.66
C ALA A 54 -5.91 -5.06 11.57
N ASP A 55 -4.82 -5.82 11.54
CA ASP A 55 -3.56 -5.65 12.26
C ASP A 55 -2.44 -6.40 11.53
N ASN A 56 -1.24 -6.47 12.13
CA ASN A 56 -0.09 -7.22 11.59
C ASN A 56 0.24 -8.48 12.42
N SER A 57 -0.72 -9.07 13.14
CA SER A 57 -0.48 -10.24 14.02
C SER A 57 -0.01 -11.49 13.26
N HIS A 58 -0.33 -11.58 11.97
CA HIS A 58 0.08 -12.66 11.06
C HIS A 58 1.30 -12.32 10.18
N GLY A 59 2.01 -11.23 10.48
CA GLY A 59 3.23 -10.85 9.76
C GLY A 59 3.01 -10.58 8.27
N PHE A 60 1.97 -9.79 7.94
CA PHE A 60 1.69 -9.40 6.55
C PHE A 60 2.75 -8.44 6.02
N ILE A 61 3.12 -7.45 6.83
CA ILE A 61 4.04 -6.39 6.43
C ILE A 61 5.42 -6.98 6.10
N GLU A 62 5.92 -7.87 6.94
CA GLU A 62 7.21 -8.54 6.77
C GLU A 62 7.21 -9.42 5.52
N TRP A 63 6.17 -10.23 5.35
CA TRP A 63 6.01 -11.03 4.14
C TRP A 63 5.90 -10.17 2.89
N LEU A 64 5.20 -9.03 2.96
CA LEU A 64 5.08 -8.13 1.81
C LEU A 64 6.43 -7.53 1.45
N ASP A 65 7.28 -7.19 2.43
CA ASP A 65 8.63 -6.68 2.15
C ASP A 65 9.49 -7.70 1.37
N GLU A 66 9.37 -8.98 1.71
CA GLU A 66 10.04 -10.07 1.00
C GLU A 66 9.47 -10.34 -0.41
N HIS A 67 8.19 -10.02 -0.63
CA HIS A 67 7.44 -10.47 -1.81
C HIS A 67 6.93 -9.36 -2.74
N ARG A 68 7.19 -8.09 -2.42
CA ARG A 68 6.77 -6.91 -3.22
C ARG A 68 7.50 -6.73 -4.56
N GLU A 69 8.37 -7.66 -4.96
CA GLU A 69 9.16 -7.58 -6.20
C GLU A 69 9.91 -6.22 -6.38
N GLY A 70 10.32 -5.60 -5.27
CA GLY A 70 10.98 -4.31 -5.24
C GLY A 70 10.06 -3.08 -5.38
N LEU A 71 8.75 -3.25 -5.55
CA LEU A 71 7.77 -2.15 -5.58
C LEU A 71 7.73 -1.41 -4.25
N SER A 72 7.61 -0.09 -4.27
CA SER A 72 7.46 0.71 -3.04
C SER A 72 6.10 0.50 -2.42
N VAL A 73 6.03 0.46 -1.09
CA VAL A 73 4.77 0.33 -0.36
C VAL A 73 4.68 1.39 0.72
N LEU A 74 3.58 2.14 0.74
CA LEU A 74 3.20 3.00 1.87
C LEU A 74 2.24 2.23 2.75
N ILE A 75 2.51 2.18 4.05
CA ILE A 75 1.63 1.57 5.04
C ILE A 75 1.27 2.64 6.07
N HIS A 76 -0.01 2.79 6.37
CA HIS A 76 -0.47 3.78 7.35
C HIS A 76 -1.62 3.22 8.21
N PRO A 77 -1.78 3.69 9.46
CA PRO A 77 -2.93 3.34 10.30
C PRO A 77 -4.23 3.94 9.73
N VAL A 78 -5.36 3.48 10.24
CA VAL A 78 -6.68 4.07 9.96
C VAL A 78 -7.31 4.44 11.29
N SER A 79 -7.17 5.70 11.69
CA SER A 79 -7.69 6.26 12.94
C SER A 79 -8.95 7.12 12.75
N GLY A 80 -9.20 7.54 11.51
CA GLY A 80 -10.30 8.45 11.15
C GLY A 80 -9.86 9.91 10.94
N ASP A 81 -8.57 10.20 11.13
CA ASP A 81 -7.92 11.45 10.71
C ASP A 81 -6.95 11.13 9.58
N ASP A 82 -7.42 11.27 8.33
CA ASP A 82 -6.67 10.84 7.15
C ASP A 82 -5.36 11.62 7.04
N ARG A 83 -5.37 12.93 7.32
CA ARG A 83 -4.17 13.75 7.28
C ARG A 83 -3.14 13.31 8.32
N TYR A 84 -3.56 13.01 9.54
CA TYR A 84 -2.68 12.48 10.58
C TYR A 84 -2.13 11.11 10.21
N ASP A 85 -2.99 10.20 9.75
CA ASP A 85 -2.61 8.83 9.40
C ASP A 85 -1.52 8.78 8.32
N HIS A 86 -1.54 9.73 7.38
CA HIS A 86 -0.56 9.83 6.30
C HIS A 86 0.67 10.68 6.64
N SER A 87 0.71 11.29 7.83
CA SER A 87 1.79 12.18 8.23
C SER A 87 3.09 11.44 8.55
N GLU A 88 4.20 12.18 8.47
CA GLU A 88 5.51 11.66 8.83
C GLU A 88 5.50 11.14 10.29
N GLY A 89 5.98 9.91 10.50
CA GLY A 89 5.97 9.24 11.80
C GLY A 89 4.75 8.34 12.06
N GLN A 90 3.66 8.49 11.31
CA GLN A 90 2.54 7.53 11.32
C GLN A 90 2.66 6.46 10.22
N VAL A 91 3.42 6.79 9.17
CA VAL A 91 3.59 5.92 8.02
C VAL A 91 4.85 5.06 8.11
N LEU A 92 4.77 3.87 7.53
CA LEU A 92 5.90 3.00 7.25
C LEU A 92 6.07 2.90 5.73
N TRP A 93 7.31 2.95 5.25
CA TRP A 93 7.66 2.70 3.86
C TRP A 93 8.47 1.42 3.73
N LEU A 94 8.09 0.59 2.76
CA LEU A 94 8.91 -0.52 2.28
C LEU A 94 9.51 -0.12 0.92
N GLY A 95 10.84 -0.17 0.80
CA GLY A 95 11.54 0.27 -0.41
C GLY A 95 11.75 1.79 -0.48
N GLU A 96 11.60 2.37 -1.67
CA GLU A 96 11.80 3.80 -1.88
C GLU A 96 10.62 4.61 -1.31
N THR A 97 10.93 5.62 -0.49
CA THR A 97 9.95 6.59 0.01
C THR A 97 9.55 7.56 -1.09
N LEU A 98 8.30 7.51 -1.53
CA LEU A 98 7.78 8.38 -2.59
C LEU A 98 7.13 9.66 -2.04
N GLY A 99 6.73 9.64 -0.78
CA GLY A 99 5.90 10.70 -0.17
C GLY A 99 4.44 10.67 -0.63
N VAL A 100 3.66 11.59 -0.08
CA VAL A 100 2.22 11.75 -0.36
C VAL A 100 1.85 13.23 -0.36
N ASN A 101 0.83 13.59 -1.12
CA ASN A 101 0.29 14.95 -1.12
C ASN A 101 -0.69 15.14 0.06
N LEU A 102 -0.17 15.54 1.22
CA LEU A 102 -0.99 15.78 2.42
C LEU A 102 -2.00 16.93 2.26
N ALA A 103 -1.84 17.82 1.27
CA ALA A 103 -2.73 18.96 1.08
C ALA A 103 -4.14 18.57 0.60
N VAL A 104 -4.31 17.35 0.06
CA VAL A 104 -5.63 16.85 -0.39
C VAL A 104 -6.36 16.02 0.66
N LEU A 105 -5.71 15.73 1.79
CA LEU A 105 -6.29 14.98 2.91
C LEU A 105 -6.96 15.92 3.91
N ARG A 106 -8.02 15.43 4.53
CA ARG A 106 -8.78 16.14 5.57
C ARG A 106 -8.39 15.64 6.95
#